data_AF-A0A955BA70-F1
#
_entry.id   AF-A0A955BA70-F1
#
_cell.length_a   1.000
_cell.length_b   1.000
_cell.length_c   1.000
_cell.angle_alpha   90.00
_cell.angle_beta   90.00
_cell.angle_gamma   90.00
#
_symmetry.space_group_name_H-M   'P 1'
#
loop_
_entity.id
_entity.type
_entity.pdbx_description
1 polymer ?
#
loop_
_entity_poly.entity_id
_entity_poly.type
_entity_poly.pdbx_seq_one_letter_code
_entity_poly.pdbx_strand_id
1 'polypeptide(L)'
;FKSINDNFGHSVGDEVLIKVAAALQEAARETDYVCRYGGEEFCVILPHVGIDGAQIAAERFRACIADLEFSQLQVTASLGCSDATFGAPSAESLIDQSDQALYCAKENGRNRVVRFDRIVEVEMNDSAQQESQASAVRSGKPMPTSIPPTKSISNATVDKLFAADL
;
A
#
# COMPACT_ATOMS: atom_id res chain seq x y z
N PHE A 1 -12.27 2.11 -5.96
CA PHE A 1 -12.64 2.08 -7.40
C PHE A 1 -14.14 1.99 -7.67
N LYS A 2 -14.94 1.33 -6.81
CA LYS A 2 -16.39 1.09 -6.98
C LYS A 2 -17.22 2.24 -7.58
N SER A 3 -16.98 3.48 -7.16
CA SER A 3 -17.71 4.65 -7.70
C SER A 3 -17.54 4.84 -9.21
N ILE A 4 -16.41 4.41 -9.80
CA ILE A 4 -16.21 4.44 -11.25
C ILE A 4 -17.16 3.44 -11.91
N ASN A 5 -17.21 2.21 -11.41
CA ASN A 5 -18.12 1.17 -11.94
C ASN A 5 -19.59 1.58 -11.80
N ASP A 6 -19.97 2.15 -10.65
CA ASP A 6 -21.35 2.56 -10.38
C ASP A 6 -21.79 3.73 -11.29
N ASN A 7 -20.89 4.66 -11.63
CA ASN A 7 -21.21 5.86 -12.41
C ASN A 7 -21.00 5.70 -13.93
N PHE A 8 -20.03 4.89 -14.35
CA PHE A 8 -19.60 4.78 -15.76
C PHE A 8 -19.71 3.36 -16.32
N GLY A 9 -20.05 2.37 -15.48
CA GLY A 9 -20.20 0.98 -15.87
C GLY A 9 -18.89 0.19 -15.85
N HIS A 10 -19.03 -1.14 -15.76
CA HIS A 10 -17.89 -2.06 -15.66
C HIS A 10 -16.93 -2.00 -16.86
N SER A 11 -17.43 -1.74 -18.07
CA SER A 11 -16.57 -1.60 -19.24
C SER A 11 -15.57 -0.44 -19.13
N VAL A 12 -15.98 0.67 -18.50
CA VAL A 12 -15.08 1.80 -18.23
C VAL A 12 -14.10 1.45 -17.10
N GLY A 13 -14.56 0.74 -16.06
CA GLY A 13 -13.68 0.18 -15.04
C GLY A 13 -12.58 -0.71 -15.64
N ASP A 14 -12.94 -1.62 -16.53
CA ASP A 14 -11.97 -2.50 -17.19
C ASP A 14 -10.95 -1.71 -18.02
N GLU A 15 -11.37 -0.66 -18.73
CA GLU A 15 -10.47 0.25 -19.45
C GLU A 15 -9.47 0.93 -18.49
N VAL A 16 -9.96 1.40 -17.34
CA VAL A 16 -9.11 2.01 -16.30
C VAL A 16 -8.06 1.01 -15.81
N LEU A 17 -8.45 -0.23 -15.49
CA LEU A 17 -7.52 -1.25 -15.01
C LEU A 17 -6.46 -1.59 -16.06
N ILE A 18 -6.84 -1.67 -17.34
CA ILE A 18 -5.91 -1.94 -18.45
C ILE A 18 -4.89 -0.80 -18.59
N LYS A 19 -5.35 0.46 -18.59
CA LYS A 19 -4.46 1.63 -18.72
C LYS A 19 -3.53 1.78 -17.51
N VAL A 20 -4.04 1.55 -16.30
CA VAL A 20 -3.20 1.55 -15.10
C VAL A 20 -2.15 0.45 -15.16
N ALA A 21 -2.53 -0.78 -15.53
CA ALA A 21 -1.58 -1.89 -15.64
C ALA A 21 -0.47 -1.60 -16.66
N ALA A 22 -0.80 -0.95 -17.78
CA ALA A 22 0.18 -0.53 -18.79
C ALA A 22 1.11 0.57 -18.26
N ALA A 23 0.55 1.59 -17.60
CA ALA A 23 1.33 2.69 -17.01
C ALA A 23 2.32 2.20 -15.93
N LEU A 24 1.87 1.26 -15.08
CA LEU A 24 2.72 0.65 -14.07
C LEU A 24 3.87 -0.15 -14.70
N GLN A 25 3.59 -0.93 -15.75
CA GLN A 25 4.62 -1.70 -16.46
C GLN A 25 5.63 -0.80 -17.19
N GLU A 26 5.18 0.28 -17.83
CA GLU A 26 6.07 1.23 -18.50
C GLU A 26 6.96 1.99 -17.52
N ALA A 27 6.41 2.33 -16.35
CA ALA A 27 7.15 3.00 -15.29
C ALA A 27 8.04 2.06 -14.46
N ALA A 28 7.88 0.74 -14.59
CA ALA A 28 8.66 -0.26 -13.85
C ALA A 28 10.05 -0.44 -14.47
N ARG A 29 11.04 -0.77 -13.64
CA ARG A 29 12.36 -1.22 -14.14
C ARG A 29 12.26 -2.68 -14.59
N GLU A 30 13.24 -3.13 -15.36
CA GLU A 30 13.35 -4.53 -15.81
C GLU A 30 13.37 -5.54 -14.64
N THR A 31 13.88 -5.12 -13.48
CA THR A 31 13.95 -5.94 -12.26
C THR A 31 12.69 -5.87 -11.40
N ASP A 32 11.78 -4.93 -11.68
CA ASP A 32 10.59 -4.73 -10.86
C ASP A 32 9.47 -5.65 -11.36
N TYR A 33 8.66 -6.20 -10.45
CA TYR A 33 7.54 -7.08 -10.83
C TYR A 33 6.21 -6.39 -10.57
N VAL A 34 5.43 -6.14 -11.62
CA VAL A 34 4.08 -5.58 -11.52
C VAL A 34 3.05 -6.72 -11.51
N CYS A 35 2.19 -6.73 -10.50
CA CYS A 35 1.18 -7.76 -10.27
C CYS A 35 -0.18 -7.12 -10.06
N ARG A 36 -1.24 -7.74 -10.58
CA ARG A 36 -2.61 -7.47 -10.14
C ARG A 36 -2.91 -8.43 -9.00
N TYR A 37 -3.05 -7.90 -7.79
CA TYR A 37 -3.24 -8.70 -6.57
C TYR A 37 -4.72 -9.05 -6.35
N GLY A 38 -5.60 -8.09 -6.63
CA GLY A 38 -7.04 -8.22 -6.43
C GLY A 38 -7.86 -7.68 -7.60
N GLY A 39 -9.16 -7.49 -7.38
CA GLY A 39 -10.08 -6.95 -8.38
C GLY A 39 -9.64 -5.57 -8.88
N GLU A 40 -9.39 -4.65 -7.96
CA GLU A 40 -8.94 -3.27 -8.22
C GLU A 40 -7.56 -2.96 -7.63
N GLU A 41 -6.88 -3.98 -7.11
CA GLU A 41 -5.65 -3.83 -6.34
C GLU A 41 -4.42 -4.25 -7.14
N PHE A 42 -3.41 -3.39 -7.12
CA PHE A 42 -2.13 -3.62 -7.76
C PHE A 42 -1.01 -3.71 -6.73
N CYS A 43 0.00 -4.47 -7.12
CA CYS A 43 1.18 -4.70 -6.33
C CYS A 43 2.43 -4.55 -7.21
N VAL A 44 3.49 -3.97 -6.66
CA VAL A 44 4.80 -3.93 -7.31
C VAL A 44 5.86 -4.45 -6.35
N ILE A 45 6.72 -5.37 -6.81
CA ILE A 45 7.87 -5.85 -6.04
C ILE A 45 9.12 -5.13 -6.57
N LEU A 46 9.93 -4.59 -5.65
CA LEU A 46 11.13 -3.81 -5.99
C LEU A 46 12.41 -4.46 -5.42
N PRO A 47 13.02 -5.43 -6.12
CA PRO A 47 14.25 -6.06 -5.67
C PRO A 47 15.40 -5.06 -5.55
N HIS A 48 16.26 -5.26 -4.55
CA HIS A 48 17.48 -4.46 -4.36
C HIS A 48 17.25 -2.95 -4.16
N VAL A 49 16.05 -2.56 -3.74
CA VAL A 49 15.69 -1.18 -3.43
C VAL A 49 15.39 -1.05 -1.94
N GLY A 50 15.98 -0.06 -1.27
CA GLY A 50 15.63 0.30 0.11
C GLY A 50 14.41 1.22 0.18
N ILE A 51 13.84 1.43 1.38
CA ILE A 51 12.61 2.22 1.58
C ILE A 51 12.57 3.59 0.88
N ASP A 52 13.68 4.33 0.84
CA ASP A 52 13.72 5.65 0.17
C ASP A 52 13.58 5.51 -1.34
N GLY A 53 14.26 4.53 -1.93
CA GLY A 53 14.10 4.21 -3.35
C GLY A 53 12.73 3.64 -3.67
N ALA A 54 12.12 2.91 -2.73
CA ALA A 54 10.76 2.42 -2.86
C ALA A 54 9.79 3.61 -2.89
N GLN A 55 9.90 4.57 -1.96
CA GLN A 55 9.09 5.78 -1.97
C GLN A 55 9.22 6.56 -3.30
N ILE A 56 10.44 6.69 -3.85
CA ILE A 56 10.65 7.34 -5.15
C ILE A 56 9.93 6.60 -6.28
N ALA A 57 10.03 5.28 -6.34
CA ALA A 57 9.33 4.47 -7.34
C ALA A 57 7.80 4.57 -7.18
N ALA A 58 7.30 4.54 -5.94
CA ALA A 58 5.90 4.72 -5.61
C ALA A 58 5.35 6.04 -6.11
N GLU A 59 6.09 7.13 -5.90
CA GLU A 59 5.68 8.47 -6.31
C GLU A 59 5.67 8.59 -7.83
N ARG A 60 6.63 7.95 -8.51
CA ARG A 60 6.61 7.81 -9.97
C ARG A 60 5.36 7.08 -10.44
N PHE A 61 5.01 5.93 -9.86
CA PHE A 61 3.79 5.20 -10.21
C PHE A 61 2.52 6.03 -9.96
N ARG A 62 2.46 6.73 -8.82
CA ARG A 62 1.35 7.62 -8.47
C ARG A 62 1.16 8.72 -9.51
N ALA A 63 2.25 9.37 -9.92
CA ALA A 63 2.24 10.42 -10.93
C ALA A 63 1.81 9.86 -12.30
N CYS A 64 2.39 8.75 -12.74
CA CYS A 64 2.01 8.11 -14.01
C CYS A 64 0.51 7.75 -14.06
N ILE A 65 -0.07 7.27 -12.96
CA ILE A 65 -1.51 6.99 -12.88
C ILE A 65 -2.33 8.27 -12.94
N ALA A 66 -1.90 9.33 -12.22
CA ALA A 66 -2.59 10.61 -12.19
C ALA A 66 -2.59 11.34 -13.55
N ASP A 67 -1.58 11.08 -14.38
CA ASP A 67 -1.43 11.63 -15.73
C ASP A 67 -2.22 10.86 -16.79
N LEU A 68 -2.85 9.73 -16.44
CA LEU A 68 -3.69 8.99 -17.37
C LEU A 68 -4.94 9.77 -17.75
N GLU A 69 -5.14 9.94 -19.06
CA GLU A 69 -6.33 10.59 -19.58
C GLU A 69 -7.48 9.60 -19.79
N PHE A 70 -8.62 9.92 -19.17
CA PHE A 70 -9.91 9.30 -19.42
C PHE A 70 -10.89 10.39 -19.84
N SER A 71 -11.80 10.06 -20.75
CA SER A 71 -12.68 11.06 -21.38
C SER A 71 -13.58 11.81 -20.40
N GLN A 72 -13.94 11.20 -19.26
CA GLN A 72 -14.98 11.70 -18.35
C GLN A 72 -14.65 11.54 -16.86
N LEU A 73 -13.45 11.08 -16.50
CA LEU A 73 -13.07 10.94 -15.09
C LEU A 73 -11.56 11.12 -14.89
N GLN A 74 -11.18 11.46 -13.67
CA GLN A 74 -9.79 11.48 -13.24
C GLN A 74 -9.54 10.30 -12.30
N VAL A 75 -8.46 9.58 -12.53
CA VAL A 75 -8.05 8.43 -11.70
C VAL A 75 -6.77 8.82 -10.97
N THR A 76 -6.70 8.47 -9.69
CA THR A 76 -5.52 8.68 -8.85
C THR A 76 -5.32 7.45 -7.98
N ALA A 77 -4.08 7.11 -7.64
CA ALA A 77 -3.79 6.00 -6.75
C ALA A 77 -3.31 6.49 -5.37
N SER A 78 -3.66 5.75 -4.33
CA SER A 78 -2.97 5.82 -3.03
C SER A 78 -2.05 4.62 -2.92
N LEU A 79 -0.84 4.79 -2.39
CA LEU A 79 0.15 3.73 -2.31
C LEU A 79 0.75 3.63 -0.90
N GLY A 80 0.94 2.39 -0.45
CA GLY A 80 1.75 2.07 0.72
C GLY A 80 3.02 1.32 0.33
N CYS A 81 4.15 1.65 0.95
CA CYS A 81 5.39 0.87 0.83
C CYS A 81 5.94 0.42 2.17
N SER A 82 6.56 -0.75 2.15
CA SER A 82 7.38 -1.25 3.23
C SER A 82 8.71 -1.84 2.75
N ASP A 83 9.58 -2.14 3.70
CA ASP A 83 10.89 -2.73 3.54
C ASP A 83 11.00 -4.00 4.39
N ALA A 84 11.54 -5.10 3.84
CA ALA A 84 11.73 -6.35 4.58
C ALA A 84 12.58 -6.16 5.86
N THR A 85 13.44 -5.14 5.89
CA THR A 85 14.25 -4.78 7.06
C THR A 85 13.42 -4.26 8.24
N PHE A 86 12.13 -3.93 8.04
CA PHE A 86 11.20 -3.52 9.10
C PHE A 86 10.53 -4.70 9.81
N GLY A 87 11.25 -5.83 9.92
CA GLY A 87 10.78 -6.98 10.69
C GLY A 87 9.68 -7.79 10.00
N ALA A 88 9.65 -7.82 8.67
CA ALA A 88 8.74 -8.69 7.92
C ALA A 88 9.41 -10.06 7.64
N PRO A 89 9.05 -11.14 8.36
CA PRO A 89 9.69 -12.45 8.20
C PRO A 89 9.23 -13.21 6.94
N SER A 90 8.20 -12.74 6.26
CA SER A 90 7.59 -13.38 5.10
C SER A 90 7.07 -12.34 4.11
N ALA A 91 6.77 -12.80 2.88
CA ALA A 91 6.08 -12.01 1.88
C ALA A 91 4.77 -11.45 2.41
N GLU A 92 3.96 -12.28 3.07
CA GLU A 92 2.67 -11.93 3.66
C GLU A 92 2.81 -10.79 4.67
N SER A 93 3.74 -10.89 5.62
CA SER A 93 3.96 -9.80 6.59
C SER A 93 4.40 -8.49 5.92
N LEU A 94 5.10 -8.57 4.79
CA LEU A 94 5.52 -7.41 4.03
C LEU A 94 4.38 -6.78 3.23
N ILE A 95 3.43 -7.62 2.78
CA ILE A 95 2.14 -7.17 2.24
C ILE A 95 1.37 -6.43 3.33
N ASP A 96 1.20 -7.04 4.50
CA ASP A 96 0.43 -6.46 5.61
C ASP A 96 0.99 -5.09 6.04
N GLN A 97 2.31 -4.94 6.08
CA GLN A 97 2.95 -3.65 6.39
C GLN A 97 2.66 -2.59 5.31
N SER A 98 2.70 -2.99 4.04
CA SER A 98 2.41 -2.10 2.91
C SER A 98 0.93 -1.72 2.87
N ASP A 99 0.04 -2.64 3.20
CA ASP A 99 -1.40 -2.41 3.34
C ASP A 99 -1.73 -1.46 4.48
N GLN A 100 -1.06 -1.58 5.63
CA GLN A 100 -1.20 -0.61 6.73
C GLN A 100 -0.81 0.80 6.28
N ALA A 101 0.29 0.93 5.53
CA ALA A 101 0.69 2.22 4.95
C ALA A 101 -0.31 2.74 3.92
N LEU A 102 -0.84 1.87 3.06
CA LEU A 102 -1.89 2.21 2.11
C LEU A 102 -3.16 2.68 2.81
N TYR A 103 -3.55 2.02 3.91
CA TYR A 103 -4.69 2.44 4.72
C TYR A 103 -4.48 3.87 5.26
N CYS A 104 -3.30 4.17 5.83
CA CYS A 104 -2.96 5.53 6.24
C CYS A 104 -3.02 6.53 5.07
N ALA A 105 -2.58 6.16 3.87
CA ALA A 105 -2.68 7.02 2.70
C ALA A 105 -4.13 7.36 2.37
N LYS A 106 -5.05 6.40 2.46
CA LYS A 106 -6.49 6.57 2.21
C LYS A 106 -7.14 7.49 3.25
N GLU A 107 -6.88 7.25 4.53
CA GLU A 107 -7.46 8.02 5.62
C GLU A 107 -6.96 9.47 5.66
N ASN A 108 -5.73 9.72 5.20
CA ASN A 108 -5.14 11.05 5.23
C ASN A 108 -5.45 11.90 3.99
N GLY A 109 -6.38 11.48 3.12
CA GLY A 109 -6.83 12.28 1.98
C GLY A 109 -6.47 11.71 0.61
N ARG A 110 -6.04 10.44 0.53
CA ARG A 110 -5.75 9.71 -0.71
C ARG A 110 -4.67 10.38 -1.58
N ASN A 111 -4.49 9.87 -2.79
CA ASN A 111 -3.58 10.37 -3.82
C ASN A 111 -2.18 10.71 -3.28
N ARG A 112 -1.58 9.77 -2.55
CA ARG A 112 -0.29 9.93 -1.89
C ARG A 112 0.40 8.60 -1.64
N VAL A 113 1.68 8.70 -1.34
CA VAL A 113 2.52 7.59 -0.87
C VAL A 113 2.71 7.72 0.63
N VAL A 114 2.54 6.61 1.36
CA VAL A 114 2.92 6.50 2.78
C VAL A 114 3.89 5.34 2.94
N ARG A 115 4.89 5.52 3.81
CA ARG A 115 5.84 4.47 4.18
C ARG A 115 5.44 3.85 5.51
N PHE A 116 5.66 2.54 5.64
CA PHE A 116 5.37 1.82 6.86
C PHE A 116 6.19 2.30 8.06
N ASP A 117 7.48 2.62 7.88
CA ASP A 117 8.34 3.09 8.98
C ASP A 117 7.89 4.43 9.57
N ARG A 118 7.17 5.25 8.81
CA ARG A 118 6.56 6.51 9.29
C ARG A 118 5.31 6.30 10.15
N ILE A 119 4.75 5.11 10.16
CA ILE A 119 3.58 4.75 10.97
C ILE A 119 4.04 4.29 12.35
N VAL A 120 5.05 3.41 12.37
CA VAL A 120 5.64 2.87 13.62
C VAL A 120 6.22 3.98 14.50
N GLU A 121 6.81 5.03 13.90
CA GLU A 121 7.28 6.21 14.64
C GLU A 121 6.16 6.91 15.44
N VAL A 122 4.92 6.90 14.96
CA VAL A 122 3.78 7.55 15.64
C VAL A 122 3.30 6.73 16.83
N GLU A 123 3.19 5.40 16.68
CA GLU A 123 2.77 4.51 17.78
C GLU A 123 3.80 4.43 18.91
N MET A 124 5.11 4.47 18.58
CA MET A 124 6.19 4.51 19.57
C MET A 124 6.26 5.86 20.31
N ASN A 125 6.03 6.98 19.61
CA ASN A 125 6.01 8.30 20.24
C ASN A 125 4.76 8.51 21.12
N ASP A 126 3.60 7.98 20.73
CA ASP A 126 2.39 8.04 21.56
C ASP A 126 2.54 7.18 22.83
N SER A 127 3.21 6.03 22.73
CA SER A 127 3.51 5.15 23.87
C SER A 127 4.54 5.77 24.84
N ALA A 128 5.60 6.39 24.31
CA ALA A 128 6.63 7.06 25.12
C ALA A 128 6.11 8.35 25.81
N GLN A 129 5.15 9.05 25.20
CA GLN A 129 4.49 10.21 25.81
C GLN A 129 3.42 9.81 26.84
N GLN A 130 2.75 8.66 26.67
CA GLN A 130 1.79 8.15 27.64
C GLN A 130 2.46 7.60 28.93
N GLU A 131 3.63 6.97 28.87
CA GLU A 131 4.35 6.51 30.08
C GLU A 131 4.81 7.67 30.99
N SER A 132 5.03 8.87 30.44
CA SER A 132 5.39 10.06 31.23
C SER A 132 4.19 10.74 31.91
N GLN A 133 2.95 10.38 31.57
CA GLN A 133 1.72 10.93 32.16
C GLN A 133 0.81 9.88 32.84
N ALA A 134 1.10 8.58 32.72
CA ALA A 134 0.26 7.48 33.23
C ALA A 134 0.43 7.16 34.73
N SER A 135 0.60 8.16 35.61
CA SER A 135 0.38 7.98 37.05
C SER A 135 -1.07 8.25 37.49
N ALA A 136 -1.99 8.56 36.58
CA ALA A 136 -3.40 8.71 36.91
C ALA A 136 -4.33 8.27 35.77
N VAL A 137 -5.26 7.38 36.12
CA VAL A 137 -6.47 6.96 35.38
C VAL A 137 -6.31 5.82 34.36
N ARG A 138 -6.69 4.62 34.83
CA ARG A 138 -7.08 3.47 34.00
C ARG A 138 -8.46 3.71 33.37
N SER A 139 -8.59 3.49 32.06
CA SER A 139 -9.78 2.85 31.45
C SER A 139 -9.48 2.48 30.00
N GLY A 140 -9.39 1.18 29.72
CA GLY A 140 -9.05 0.65 28.41
C GLY A 140 -10.13 0.88 27.35
N LYS A 141 -9.71 1.24 26.14
CA LYS A 141 -10.48 1.04 24.90
C LYS A 141 -10.09 -0.30 24.27
N PRO A 142 -11.04 -1.05 23.69
CA PRO A 142 -10.75 -2.39 23.17
C PRO A 142 -10.04 -2.31 21.81
N MET A 143 -9.05 -3.17 21.62
CA MET A 143 -8.56 -3.58 20.30
C MET A 143 -9.68 -4.32 19.55
N PRO A 144 -9.81 -4.19 18.22
CA PRO A 144 -10.46 -5.23 17.44
C PRO A 144 -9.49 -6.41 17.31
N THR A 145 -9.83 -7.51 17.99
CA THR A 145 -9.13 -8.79 17.95
C THR A 145 -9.61 -9.70 16.82
N SER A 146 -8.65 -10.49 16.30
CA SER A 146 -8.75 -11.66 15.41
C SER A 146 -9.03 -11.31 13.93
N ILE A 147 -8.53 -12.05 12.93
CA ILE A 147 -8.82 -13.46 12.56
C ILE A 147 -7.71 -13.92 11.54
N PRO A 148 -7.58 -15.21 11.14
CA PRO A 148 -7.02 -16.43 11.78
C PRO A 148 -5.68 -16.90 11.10
N PRO A 149 -5.06 -18.04 11.49
CA PRO A 149 -3.91 -18.58 10.77
C PRO A 149 -4.34 -19.61 9.71
N THR A 150 -3.82 -19.58 8.48
CA THR A 150 -3.84 -20.79 7.64
C THR A 150 -2.72 -20.94 6.60
N LYS A 151 -1.93 -21.98 6.86
CA LYS A 151 -1.23 -22.93 5.98
C LYS A 151 -0.03 -22.47 5.15
N SER A 152 1.10 -23.03 5.60
CA SER A 152 2.39 -23.18 4.95
C SER A 152 2.32 -23.66 3.50
N ILE A 153 3.00 -22.92 2.60
CA ILE A 153 3.63 -23.46 1.39
C ILE A 153 5.04 -22.84 1.30
N SER A 154 5.99 -23.70 0.95
CA SER A 154 7.44 -23.57 1.01
C SER A 154 8.06 -22.49 0.12
N ASN A 155 9.07 -21.82 0.69
CA ASN A 155 10.28 -21.24 0.10
C ASN A 155 10.16 -20.44 -1.21
N ALA A 156 10.09 -19.12 -1.06
CA ALA A 156 10.87 -18.18 -1.86
C ALA A 156 10.98 -16.86 -1.07
N THR A 157 12.20 -16.35 -0.87
CA THR A 157 12.47 -15.05 -0.26
C THR A 157 11.85 -13.95 -1.11
N VAL A 158 10.91 -13.16 -0.58
CA VAL A 158 10.25 -12.06 -1.31
C VAL A 158 10.63 -10.72 -0.68
N ASP A 159 11.44 -9.95 -1.39
CA ASP A 159 12.00 -8.66 -0.95
C ASP A 159 11.14 -7.46 -1.43
N LYS A 160 10.00 -7.21 -0.76
CA LYS A 160 9.28 -5.91 -0.70
C LYS A 160 8.13 -5.73 -1.66
N LEU A 161 7.05 -5.16 -1.13
CA LEU A 161 5.73 -5.08 -1.76
C LEU A 161 5.24 -3.63 -1.80
N PHE A 162 4.50 -3.29 -2.84
CA PHE A 162 3.54 -2.21 -2.86
C PHE A 162 2.13 -2.77 -2.77
N ALA A 163 1.26 -2.06 -2.07
CA ALA A 163 -0.18 -2.19 -2.25
C ALA A 163 -0.71 -0.87 -2.80
N ALA A 164 -1.46 -0.94 -3.89
CA ALA A 164 -2.15 0.18 -4.51
C ALA A 164 -3.63 -0.19 -4.64
N ASP A 165 -4.49 0.69 -4.13
CA ASP A 165 -5.94 0.66 -4.34
C ASP A 165 -6.31 1.88 -5.19
N LEU A 166 -7.03 1.63 -6.28
CA LEU A 166 -7.44 2.60 -7.28
C LEU A 166 -8.76 3.30 -6.94
#